data_AF-A0A837I9F7-F1
#
_entry.id   AF-A0A837I9F7-F1
#
_cell.length_a   1.000
_cell.length_b   1.000
_cell.length_c   1.000
_cell.angle_alpha   90.00
_cell.angle_beta   90.00
_cell.angle_gamma   90.00
#
_symmetry.space_group_name_H-M   'P 1'
#
loop_
_entity.id
_entity.type
_entity.pdbx_description
1 polymer ?
#
loop_
_entity_poly.entity_id
_entity_poly.type
_entity_poly.pdbx_seq_one_letter_code
_entity_poly.pdbx_strand_id
1 'polypeptide(L)'
;MATYLQAKHNPKEGYKNDVCIYVKPKEMSAIKDGDWVDFLDSNISLIVQLKDRPKVKVIAASEASNEALKRVLPNEIILIPSHHINQEKLKRTRRQISIGGYIGGFSPMYEEIRRGLKKIGFDFVTCFDFKGRTDAMKLYESIDLLIIGWWTGDDSPHKIPTKIINAASFGIPSIAYPLRGYKEIEGFYVSAHNLSEIITEAEKFKDEDYYNRWAKKISKMAEKYHISKIAKLYKKLKPGFPA
;
A
#
# COMPACT_ATOMS: atom_id res chain seq x y z
N MET A 1 5.97 1.96 12.49
CA MET A 1 5.31 0.85 13.22
C MET A 1 6.03 0.51 14.53
N ALA A 2 7.31 0.13 14.52
CA ALA A 2 8.03 -0.30 15.74
C ALA A 2 7.92 0.66 16.93
N THR A 3 8.19 1.96 16.73
CA THR A 3 8.02 3.00 17.75
C THR A 3 6.59 3.06 18.30
N TYR A 4 5.58 2.94 17.43
CA TYR A 4 4.17 2.96 17.82
C TYR A 4 3.79 1.73 18.68
N LEU A 5 4.44 0.59 18.42
CA LEU A 5 4.27 -0.62 19.19
C LEU A 5 5.11 -0.67 20.48
N GLN A 6 6.01 0.31 20.69
CA GLN A 6 7.08 0.22 21.69
C GLN A 6 7.95 -1.04 21.51
N ALA A 7 8.09 -1.50 20.27
CA ALA A 7 8.89 -2.67 19.91
C ALA A 7 10.37 -2.31 19.76
N LYS A 8 11.25 -3.28 20.02
CA LYS A 8 12.70 -3.16 19.79
C LYS A 8 12.98 -3.27 18.29
N HIS A 9 13.68 -2.28 17.72
CA HIS A 9 14.09 -2.31 16.32
C HIS A 9 15.49 -2.93 16.20
N ASN A 10 15.61 -4.07 15.52
CA ASN A 10 16.85 -4.83 15.34
C ASN A 10 17.66 -5.05 16.64
N PRO A 11 17.05 -5.61 17.71
CA PRO A 11 17.77 -5.87 18.95
C PRO A 11 18.88 -6.91 18.73
N LYS A 12 20.05 -6.69 19.34
CA LYS A 12 21.15 -7.68 19.32
C LYS A 12 20.97 -8.79 20.36
N GLU A 13 20.24 -8.51 21.44
CA GLU A 13 20.04 -9.43 22.56
C GLU A 13 18.69 -9.21 23.24
N GLY A 14 18.33 -10.10 24.17
CA GLY A 14 17.12 -9.94 25.00
C GLY A 14 15.79 -10.06 24.23
N TYR A 15 15.77 -10.71 23.06
CA TYR A 15 14.58 -10.90 22.22
C TYR A 15 14.13 -12.38 22.11
N LYS A 16 14.85 -13.31 22.74
CA LYS A 16 14.66 -14.76 22.58
C LYS A 16 13.25 -15.25 22.90
N ASN A 17 12.56 -14.56 23.81
CA ASN A 17 11.19 -14.87 24.24
C ASN A 17 10.15 -13.87 23.67
N ASP A 18 10.59 -12.95 22.81
CA ASP A 18 9.73 -11.92 22.20
C ASP A 18 9.09 -12.46 20.91
N VAL A 19 8.02 -11.79 20.46
CA VAL A 19 7.52 -11.97 19.09
C VAL A 19 8.50 -11.32 18.13
N CYS A 20 9.17 -12.14 17.31
CA CYS A 20 10.09 -11.66 16.29
C CYS A 20 9.39 -11.54 14.94
N ILE A 21 9.50 -10.37 14.31
CA ILE A 21 8.91 -10.08 13.01
C ILE A 21 10.01 -9.61 12.06
N TYR A 22 10.21 -10.36 10.98
CA TYR A 22 11.17 -10.05 9.94
C TYR A 22 10.45 -9.37 8.78
N VAL A 23 10.71 -8.07 8.60
CA VAL A 23 10.09 -7.26 7.56
C VAL A 23 10.94 -7.31 6.30
N LYS A 24 10.37 -7.82 5.19
CA LYS A 24 11.05 -7.93 3.90
C LYS A 24 12.41 -8.66 3.98
N PRO A 25 12.47 -9.86 4.58
CA PRO A 25 13.74 -10.57 4.68
C PRO A 25 14.24 -10.94 3.28
N LYS A 26 15.53 -10.73 3.03
CA LYS A 26 16.20 -11.18 1.80
C LYS A 26 16.61 -12.65 1.88
N GLU A 27 16.83 -13.14 3.10
CA GLU A 27 17.30 -14.48 3.42
C GLU A 27 16.60 -15.01 4.67
N MET A 28 16.53 -16.34 4.78
CA MET A 28 15.86 -17.01 5.91
C MET A 28 16.80 -17.47 7.02
N SER A 29 18.12 -17.30 6.85
CA SER A 29 19.16 -17.84 7.76
C SER A 29 18.98 -17.39 9.22
N ALA A 30 18.57 -16.14 9.44
CA ALA A 30 18.37 -15.57 10.77
C ALA A 30 16.98 -15.85 11.38
N ILE A 31 16.07 -16.47 10.64
CA ILE A 31 14.66 -16.66 11.02
C ILE A 31 14.50 -18.04 11.65
N LYS A 32 13.81 -18.13 12.79
CA LYS A 32 13.59 -19.38 13.53
C LYS A 32 12.15 -19.86 13.38
N ASP A 33 11.92 -21.11 13.76
CA ASP A 33 10.57 -21.65 13.88
C ASP A 33 9.77 -20.83 14.90
N GLY A 34 8.51 -20.54 14.57
CA GLY A 34 7.64 -19.69 15.38
C GLY A 34 7.78 -18.18 15.15
N ASP A 35 8.83 -17.72 14.45
CA ASP A 35 8.98 -16.31 14.06
C ASP A 35 8.00 -15.93 12.95
N TRP A 36 7.72 -14.63 12.81
CA TRP A 36 6.86 -14.08 11.77
C TRP A 36 7.67 -13.46 10.64
N VAL A 37 7.29 -13.75 9.41
CA VAL A 37 7.77 -13.08 8.20
C VAL A 37 6.68 -12.18 7.65
N ASP A 38 6.96 -10.88 7.51
CA ASP A 38 6.08 -9.94 6.83
C ASP A 38 6.36 -9.97 5.32
N PHE A 39 5.40 -10.52 4.56
CA PHE A 39 5.50 -10.75 3.12
C PHE A 39 5.29 -9.46 2.29
N LEU A 40 5.21 -8.29 2.92
CA LEU A 40 5.06 -7.00 2.24
C LEU A 40 6.07 -6.80 1.10
N ASP A 41 5.62 -6.49 -0.12
CA ASP A 41 6.48 -6.30 -1.32
C ASP A 41 7.56 -7.39 -1.52
N SER A 42 7.29 -8.62 -1.07
CA SER A 42 8.21 -9.73 -1.20
C SER A 42 8.12 -10.39 -2.58
N ASN A 43 9.16 -11.11 -2.95
CA ASN A 43 9.27 -11.77 -4.26
C ASN A 43 8.90 -13.26 -4.18
N ILE A 44 8.85 -13.91 -5.35
CA ILE A 44 8.55 -15.34 -5.48
C ILE A 44 9.61 -16.22 -4.79
N SER A 45 10.87 -15.78 -4.72
CA SER A 45 11.91 -16.60 -4.08
C SER A 45 11.70 -16.76 -2.58
N LEU A 46 11.04 -15.81 -1.91
CA LEU A 46 10.63 -15.98 -0.51
C LEU A 46 9.52 -17.04 -0.36
N ILE A 47 8.61 -17.17 -1.33
CA ILE A 47 7.59 -18.24 -1.33
C ILE A 47 8.27 -19.61 -1.36
N VAL A 48 9.27 -19.80 -2.22
CA VAL A 48 10.02 -21.07 -2.31
C VAL A 48 10.65 -21.40 -0.96
N GLN A 49 11.35 -20.45 -0.35
CA GLN A 49 12.01 -20.67 0.95
C GLN A 49 11.02 -20.94 2.10
N LEU A 50 9.83 -20.33 2.07
CA LEU A 50 8.81 -20.54 3.10
C LEU A 50 8.15 -21.93 3.03
N LYS A 51 8.03 -22.51 1.81
CA LYS A 51 7.52 -23.89 1.64
C LYS A 51 8.37 -24.91 2.38
N ASP A 52 9.68 -24.74 2.36
CA ASP A 52 10.63 -25.63 3.03
C ASP A 52 10.71 -25.38 4.55
N ARG A 53 10.00 -24.36 5.06
CA ARG A 53 10.03 -23.93 6.47
C ARG A 53 8.62 -23.74 7.05
N PRO A 54 7.79 -24.80 7.14
CA PRO A 54 6.37 -24.71 7.50
C PRO A 54 6.10 -24.14 8.90
N LYS A 55 7.08 -24.22 9.81
CA LYS A 55 6.97 -23.70 11.19
C LYS A 55 7.24 -22.20 11.30
N VAL A 56 7.74 -21.56 10.25
CA VAL A 56 7.79 -20.09 10.17
C VAL A 56 6.37 -19.58 9.91
N LYS A 57 5.97 -18.51 10.57
CA LYS A 57 4.65 -17.91 10.41
C LYS A 57 4.73 -16.74 9.43
N VAL A 58 3.63 -16.42 8.76
CA VAL A 58 3.62 -15.44 7.68
C VAL A 58 2.52 -14.40 7.90
N ILE A 59 2.88 -13.13 7.75
CA ILE A 59 1.97 -12.00 7.73
C ILE A 59 1.79 -11.59 6.28
N ALA A 60 0.56 -11.71 5.78
CA ALA A 60 0.15 -11.19 4.48
C ALA A 60 -0.30 -9.73 4.62
N ALA A 61 0.05 -8.91 3.62
CA ALA A 61 -0.19 -7.47 3.63
C ALA A 61 -1.49 -7.00 2.94
N SER A 62 -2.18 -7.90 2.22
CA SER A 62 -3.46 -7.66 1.54
C SER A 62 -4.34 -8.92 1.57
N GLU A 63 -5.64 -8.76 1.37
CA GLU A 63 -6.58 -9.90 1.32
C GLU A 63 -6.24 -10.83 0.15
N ALA A 64 -5.97 -10.24 -1.03
CA ALA A 64 -5.57 -11.00 -2.22
C ALA A 64 -4.27 -11.79 -1.98
N SER A 65 -3.27 -11.18 -1.35
CA SER A 65 -2.02 -11.89 -1.02
C SER A 65 -2.24 -12.98 0.02
N ASN A 66 -3.08 -12.74 1.03
CA ASN A 66 -3.40 -13.72 2.06
C ASN A 66 -4.07 -14.97 1.45
N GLU A 67 -5.05 -14.77 0.57
CA GLU A 67 -5.70 -15.87 -0.16
C GLU A 67 -4.72 -16.63 -1.06
N ALA A 68 -3.86 -15.92 -1.79
CA ALA A 68 -2.88 -16.55 -2.67
C ALA A 68 -1.84 -17.36 -1.89
N LEU A 69 -1.30 -16.81 -0.80
CA LEU A 69 -0.30 -17.50 0.04
C LEU A 69 -0.88 -18.75 0.69
N LYS A 70 -2.11 -18.70 1.22
CA LYS A 70 -2.77 -19.86 1.87
C LYS A 70 -2.99 -21.06 0.94
N ARG A 71 -3.01 -20.84 -0.38
CA ARG A 71 -3.16 -21.92 -1.37
C ARG A 71 -1.85 -22.67 -1.64
N VAL A 72 -0.70 -22.03 -1.37
CA VAL A 72 0.60 -22.53 -1.82
C VAL A 72 1.59 -22.77 -0.69
N LEU A 73 1.37 -22.18 0.48
CA LEU A 73 2.24 -22.32 1.64
C LEU A 73 1.58 -23.17 2.72
N PRO A 74 2.32 -24.09 3.36
CA PRO A 74 1.86 -24.86 4.51
C PRO A 74 1.88 -24.05 5.83
N ASN A 75 2.43 -22.84 5.80
CA ASN A 75 2.67 -21.99 6.98
C ASN A 75 1.38 -21.51 7.64
N GLU A 76 1.46 -21.17 8.94
CA GLU A 76 0.45 -20.34 9.59
C GLU A 76 0.48 -18.94 8.94
N ILE A 77 -0.61 -18.56 8.26
CA ILE A 77 -0.73 -17.26 7.59
C ILE A 77 -1.87 -16.45 8.20
N ILE A 78 -1.56 -15.22 8.59
CA ILE A 78 -2.54 -14.22 9.01
C ILE A 78 -2.49 -12.99 8.11
N LEU A 79 -3.60 -12.25 8.10
CA LEU A 79 -3.69 -10.95 7.44
C LEU A 79 -3.44 -9.83 8.46
N ILE A 80 -2.39 -9.04 8.24
CA ILE A 80 -2.23 -7.73 8.87
C ILE A 80 -1.94 -6.72 7.75
N PRO A 81 -2.94 -5.91 7.35
CA PRO A 81 -2.74 -5.03 6.21
C PRO A 81 -1.77 -3.90 6.53
N SER A 82 -1.09 -3.41 5.50
CA SER A 82 -0.20 -2.25 5.62
C SER A 82 -0.95 -1.03 6.13
N HIS A 83 -0.34 -0.32 7.09
CA HIS A 83 -0.89 0.95 7.56
C HIS A 83 -0.62 2.07 6.56
N HIS A 84 -1.48 3.09 6.51
CA HIS A 84 -1.21 4.30 5.75
C HIS A 84 -0.19 5.22 6.44
N ILE A 85 0.37 6.16 5.68
CA ILE A 85 1.41 7.08 6.17
C ILE A 85 0.87 8.32 6.90
N ASN A 86 -0.40 8.71 6.72
CA ASN A 86 -1.01 9.88 7.37
C ASN A 86 -1.40 9.60 8.84
N GLN A 87 -0.44 9.47 9.74
CA GLN A 87 -0.73 9.13 11.15
C GLN A 87 -1.42 10.26 11.91
N GLU A 88 -1.22 11.50 11.44
CA GLU A 88 -1.67 12.73 12.07
C GLU A 88 -3.05 13.17 11.56
N LYS A 89 -3.65 12.41 10.63
CA LYS A 89 -4.95 12.70 10.01
C LYS A 89 -5.00 14.09 9.38
N LEU A 90 -3.91 14.47 8.73
CA LEU A 90 -3.82 15.71 7.97
C LEU A 90 -4.94 15.74 6.94
N LYS A 91 -5.72 16.82 6.97
CA LYS A 91 -6.72 17.14 5.96
C LYS A 91 -6.21 18.30 5.13
N ARG A 92 -6.33 18.18 3.82
CA ARG A 92 -6.02 19.27 2.90
C ARG A 92 -7.17 20.26 2.82
N THR A 93 -6.82 21.52 2.60
CA THR A 93 -7.74 22.56 2.15
C THR A 93 -7.31 23.00 0.75
N ARG A 94 -8.16 22.83 -0.26
CA ARG A 94 -7.90 23.22 -1.64
C ARG A 94 -9.09 23.97 -2.22
N ARG A 95 -8.81 24.88 -3.15
CA ARG A 95 -9.81 25.70 -3.86
C ARG A 95 -10.07 25.22 -5.28
N GLN A 96 -9.14 24.48 -5.87
CA GLN A 96 -9.23 24.00 -7.25
C GLN A 96 -8.56 22.64 -7.36
N ILE A 97 -9.15 21.76 -8.17
CA ILE A 97 -8.63 20.43 -8.52
C ILE A 97 -7.93 20.55 -9.87
N SER A 98 -6.60 20.54 -9.88
CA SER A 98 -5.82 20.74 -11.11
C SER A 98 -4.49 20.01 -11.13
N ILE A 99 -4.12 19.28 -10.08
CA ILE A 99 -2.82 18.61 -10.01
C ILE A 99 -3.04 17.10 -9.87
N GLY A 100 -2.65 16.34 -10.89
CA GLY A 100 -2.48 14.89 -10.77
C GLY A 100 -1.08 14.55 -10.26
N GLY A 101 -0.89 13.38 -9.69
CA GLY A 101 0.46 12.88 -9.49
C GLY A 101 0.60 11.40 -9.25
N TYR A 102 1.85 10.98 -9.18
CA TYR A 102 2.24 9.58 -9.04
C TYR A 102 3.51 9.43 -8.20
N ILE A 103 3.59 8.33 -7.45
CA ILE A 103 4.78 7.91 -6.68
C ILE A 103 5.13 6.48 -7.04
N GLY A 104 6.40 6.19 -7.32
CA GLY A 104 6.87 4.84 -7.66
C GLY A 104 7.97 4.85 -8.71
N GLY A 105 8.26 3.69 -9.31
CA GLY A 105 9.28 3.59 -10.36
C GLY A 105 8.91 4.38 -11.62
N PHE A 106 9.93 4.91 -12.30
CA PHE A 106 9.77 5.59 -13.60
C PHE A 106 9.19 4.64 -14.66
N SER A 107 8.32 5.18 -15.50
CA SER A 107 7.83 4.53 -16.72
C SER A 107 7.54 5.61 -17.76
N PRO A 108 7.90 5.41 -19.05
CA PRO A 108 7.57 6.35 -20.13
C PRO A 108 6.08 6.69 -20.24
N MET A 109 5.21 5.78 -19.80
CA MET A 109 3.76 5.99 -19.74
C MET A 109 3.36 7.23 -18.94
N TYR A 110 4.11 7.59 -17.90
CA TYR A 110 3.79 8.76 -17.08
C TYR A 110 4.04 10.08 -17.82
N GLU A 111 4.87 10.09 -18.86
CA GLU A 111 5.00 11.25 -19.74
C GLU A 111 3.83 11.36 -20.72
N GLU A 112 3.27 10.23 -21.16
CA GLU A 112 2.02 10.22 -21.94
C GLU A 112 0.84 10.72 -21.11
N ILE A 113 0.72 10.25 -19.86
CA ILE A 113 -0.28 10.73 -18.90
C ILE A 113 -0.11 12.23 -18.65
N ARG A 114 1.11 12.71 -18.40
CA ARG A 114 1.42 14.15 -18.25
C ARG A 114 0.89 14.95 -19.44
N ARG A 115 1.23 14.54 -20.67
CA ARG A 115 0.78 15.22 -21.90
C ARG A 115 -0.74 15.18 -22.06
N GLY A 116 -1.37 14.05 -21.77
CA GLY A 116 -2.83 13.91 -21.83
C GLY A 116 -3.55 14.83 -20.85
N LEU A 117 -3.11 14.83 -19.58
CA LEU A 117 -3.67 15.68 -18.52
C LEU A 117 -3.48 17.17 -18.81
N LYS A 118 -2.34 17.54 -19.40
CA LYS A 118 -2.07 18.94 -19.75
C LYS A 118 -3.09 19.51 -20.74
N LYS A 119 -3.61 18.69 -21.66
CA LYS A 119 -4.64 19.09 -22.63
C LYS A 119 -5.95 19.50 -21.96
N ILE A 120 -6.21 18.97 -20.77
CA ILE A 120 -7.39 19.31 -19.98
C ILE A 120 -7.05 20.27 -18.83
N GLY A 121 -5.88 20.92 -18.85
CA GLY A 121 -5.52 21.91 -17.83
C GLY A 121 -5.12 21.32 -16.48
N PHE A 122 -4.78 20.02 -16.42
CA PHE A 122 -4.13 19.44 -15.25
C PHE A 122 -2.60 19.53 -15.38
N ASP A 123 -1.94 19.87 -14.28
CA ASP A 123 -0.52 19.60 -14.12
C ASP A 123 -0.31 18.18 -13.59
N PHE A 124 0.87 17.63 -13.82
CA PHE A 124 1.22 16.28 -13.36
C PHE A 124 2.58 16.26 -12.68
N VAL A 125 2.63 15.84 -11.42
CA VAL A 125 3.87 15.75 -10.64
C VAL A 125 4.20 14.30 -10.28
N THR A 126 5.49 13.97 -10.32
CA THR A 126 5.97 12.60 -10.09
C THR A 126 7.00 12.58 -8.97
N CYS A 127 6.96 11.52 -8.16
CA CYS A 127 7.96 11.22 -7.14
C CYS A 127 8.59 9.87 -7.50
N PHE A 128 9.60 9.90 -8.38
CA PHE A 128 10.32 8.71 -8.81
C PHE A 128 11.48 8.34 -7.87
N ASP A 129 12.15 9.34 -7.30
CA ASP A 129 13.24 9.18 -6.32
C ASP A 129 12.72 9.36 -4.88
N PHE A 130 11.84 8.45 -4.44
CA PHE A 130 11.32 8.45 -3.08
C PHE A 130 12.36 7.87 -2.11
N LYS A 131 12.79 8.67 -1.11
CA LYS A 131 13.80 8.24 -0.11
C LYS A 131 13.17 7.83 1.22
N GLY A 132 12.02 8.39 1.57
CA GLY A 132 11.33 8.04 2.80
C GLY A 132 9.99 8.72 2.99
N ARG A 133 9.28 8.37 4.07
CA ARG A 133 7.89 8.79 4.36
C ARG A 133 7.61 10.28 4.06
N THR A 134 8.54 11.16 4.40
CA THR A 134 8.42 12.61 4.19
C THR A 134 8.21 12.97 2.72
N ASP A 135 8.87 12.30 1.78
CA ASP A 135 8.72 12.58 0.34
C ASP A 135 7.33 12.18 -0.16
N ALA A 136 6.83 11.02 0.30
CA ALA A 136 5.47 10.60 -0.01
C ALA A 136 4.43 11.58 0.57
N MET A 137 4.61 12.03 1.82
CA MET A 137 3.72 13.01 2.42
C MET A 137 3.71 14.32 1.63
N LYS A 138 4.88 14.85 1.26
CA LYS A 138 5.00 16.06 0.43
C LYS A 138 4.29 15.92 -0.91
N LEU A 139 4.39 14.77 -1.58
CA LEU A 139 3.64 14.52 -2.80
C LEU A 139 2.13 14.52 -2.54
N TYR A 140 1.65 13.76 -1.55
CA TYR A 140 0.23 13.72 -1.25
C TYR A 140 -0.30 15.07 -0.78
N GLU A 141 0.51 15.95 -0.21
CA GLU A 141 0.11 17.33 0.12
C GLU A 141 0.05 18.26 -1.11
N SER A 142 0.70 17.90 -2.22
CA SER A 142 0.74 18.70 -3.44
C SER A 142 -0.28 18.30 -4.52
N ILE A 143 -0.75 17.04 -4.55
CA ILE A 143 -1.62 16.51 -5.64
C ILE A 143 -3.11 16.44 -5.28
N ASP A 144 -4.01 16.74 -6.21
CA ASP A 144 -5.45 16.59 -5.99
C ASP A 144 -5.98 15.20 -6.40
N LEU A 145 -5.29 14.53 -7.32
CA LEU A 145 -5.59 13.16 -7.77
C LEU A 145 -4.32 12.31 -7.75
N LEU A 146 -4.43 11.08 -7.25
CA LEU A 146 -3.42 10.05 -7.48
C LEU A 146 -3.74 9.31 -8.78
N ILE A 147 -2.76 9.16 -9.67
CA ILE A 147 -2.94 8.48 -10.96
C ILE A 147 -1.94 7.34 -11.05
N ILE A 148 -2.44 6.12 -11.29
CA ILE A 148 -1.62 4.91 -11.43
C ILE A 148 -1.89 4.28 -12.80
N GLY A 149 -1.03 4.60 -13.77
CA GLY A 149 -1.01 3.96 -15.09
C GLY A 149 -0.14 2.71 -15.04
N TRP A 150 -0.75 1.53 -15.04
CA TRP A 150 -0.03 0.25 -15.00
C TRP A 150 -0.68 -0.81 -15.88
N TRP A 151 -1.28 -0.41 -17.00
CA TRP A 151 -2.04 -1.33 -17.88
C TRP A 151 -1.19 -2.33 -18.67
N THR A 152 0.14 -2.25 -18.62
CA THR A 152 1.06 -3.21 -19.26
C THR A 152 1.80 -4.09 -18.26
N GLY A 153 1.49 -3.97 -16.97
CA GLY A 153 2.30 -4.58 -15.93
C GLY A 153 1.73 -5.87 -15.35
N ASP A 154 2.53 -6.48 -14.48
CA ASP A 154 2.19 -7.72 -13.78
C ASP A 154 0.96 -7.57 -12.86
N ASP A 155 -0.04 -8.42 -13.09
CA ASP A 155 -1.29 -8.55 -12.32
C ASP A 155 -1.19 -9.60 -11.20
N SER A 156 -0.10 -9.52 -10.43
CA SER A 156 0.15 -10.41 -9.30
C SER A 156 -0.82 -10.13 -8.15
N PRO A 157 -1.37 -11.16 -7.48
CA PRO A 157 -2.19 -11.00 -6.28
C PRO A 157 -1.40 -10.43 -5.09
N HIS A 158 -0.08 -10.38 -5.19
CA HIS A 158 0.81 -9.81 -4.17
C HIS A 158 1.05 -8.29 -4.37
N LYS A 159 0.50 -7.68 -5.43
CA LYS A 159 0.47 -6.22 -5.54
C LYS A 159 -0.41 -5.67 -4.43
N ILE A 160 0.07 -4.67 -3.71
CA ILE A 160 -0.66 -4.08 -2.58
C ILE A 160 -1.22 -2.71 -2.94
N PRO A 161 -2.42 -2.34 -2.46
CA PRO A 161 -3.07 -1.07 -2.75
C PRO A 161 -2.53 0.12 -1.93
N THR A 162 -1.34 0.02 -1.33
CA THR A 162 -0.83 0.98 -0.35
C THR A 162 -0.76 2.42 -0.87
N LYS A 163 -0.47 2.62 -2.16
CA LYS A 163 -0.46 3.97 -2.76
C LYS A 163 -1.84 4.62 -2.74
N ILE A 164 -2.88 3.86 -3.09
CA ILE A 164 -4.28 4.30 -3.10
C ILE A 164 -4.76 4.56 -1.68
N ILE A 165 -4.47 3.64 -0.76
CA ILE A 165 -4.81 3.78 0.66
C ILE A 165 -4.13 5.03 1.28
N ASN A 166 -2.87 5.30 0.92
CA ASN A 166 -2.17 6.50 1.34
C ASN A 166 -2.86 7.76 0.81
N ALA A 167 -3.13 7.87 -0.51
CA ALA A 167 -3.84 9.01 -1.07
C ALA A 167 -5.21 9.22 -0.41
N ALA A 168 -5.99 8.15 -0.25
CA ALA A 168 -7.29 8.17 0.40
C ALA A 168 -7.23 8.71 1.85
N SER A 169 -6.13 8.44 2.58
CA SER A 169 -5.93 8.97 3.92
C SER A 169 -5.74 10.48 3.98
N PHE A 170 -5.36 11.13 2.87
CA PHE A 170 -5.34 12.59 2.71
C PHE A 170 -6.61 13.15 2.05
N GLY A 171 -7.59 12.27 1.73
CA GLY A 171 -8.81 12.64 1.00
C GLY A 171 -8.62 12.81 -0.50
N ILE A 172 -7.58 12.21 -1.08
CA ILE A 172 -7.20 12.37 -2.50
C ILE A 172 -7.75 11.19 -3.30
N PRO A 173 -8.73 11.40 -4.20
CA PRO A 173 -9.22 10.36 -5.09
C PRO A 173 -8.12 9.77 -5.96
N SER A 174 -8.28 8.49 -6.31
CA SER A 174 -7.33 7.77 -7.14
C SER A 174 -7.99 7.30 -8.43
N ILE A 175 -7.31 7.48 -9.56
CA ILE A 175 -7.60 6.83 -10.83
C ILE A 175 -6.51 5.78 -11.05
N ALA A 176 -6.87 4.51 -11.18
CA ALA A 176 -5.88 3.44 -11.24
C ALA A 176 -6.29 2.31 -12.18
N TYR A 177 -5.29 1.66 -12.78
CA TYR A 177 -5.50 0.37 -13.41
C TYR A 177 -5.93 -0.67 -12.36
N PRO A 178 -7.03 -1.42 -12.60
CA PRO A 178 -7.47 -2.43 -11.65
C PRO A 178 -6.49 -3.60 -11.65
N LEU A 179 -6.00 -3.97 -10.46
CA LEU A 179 -5.14 -5.12 -10.25
C LEU A 179 -5.82 -6.09 -9.29
N ARG A 180 -5.60 -7.40 -9.47
CA ARG A 180 -6.09 -8.46 -8.58
C ARG A 180 -5.68 -8.24 -7.14
N GLY A 181 -4.50 -7.66 -6.94
CA GLY A 181 -3.99 -7.28 -5.63
C GLY A 181 -4.80 -6.19 -4.91
N TYR A 182 -5.71 -5.49 -5.60
CA TYR A 182 -6.52 -4.39 -5.05
C TYR A 182 -7.91 -4.83 -4.58
N LYS A 183 -8.17 -6.14 -4.53
CA LYS A 183 -9.46 -6.75 -4.18
C LYS A 183 -10.14 -6.08 -2.97
N GLU A 184 -9.41 -5.86 -1.87
CA GLU A 184 -9.99 -5.33 -0.62
C GLU A 184 -10.42 -3.85 -0.69
N ILE A 185 -10.03 -3.13 -1.74
CA ILE A 185 -10.39 -1.73 -1.96
C ILE A 185 -11.14 -1.51 -3.27
N GLU A 186 -11.68 -2.55 -3.88
CA GLU A 186 -12.56 -2.40 -5.06
C GLU A 186 -13.70 -1.41 -4.77
N GLY A 187 -13.93 -0.51 -5.73
CA GLY A 187 -14.88 0.59 -5.60
C GLY A 187 -14.39 1.78 -4.77
N PHE A 188 -13.18 1.77 -4.21
CA PHE A 188 -12.57 2.92 -3.52
C PHE A 188 -11.50 3.65 -4.34
N TYR A 189 -11.44 3.36 -5.63
CA TYR A 189 -10.73 4.10 -6.66
C TYR A 189 -11.57 4.07 -7.94
N VAL A 190 -11.26 4.96 -8.89
CA VAL A 190 -11.85 4.93 -10.22
C VAL A 190 -10.97 4.06 -11.12
N SER A 191 -11.53 2.99 -11.66
CA SER A 191 -10.80 2.09 -12.55
C SER A 191 -10.61 2.73 -13.93
N ALA A 192 -9.40 2.66 -14.48
CA ALA A 192 -9.10 3.08 -15.84
C ALA A 192 -8.08 2.14 -16.51
N HIS A 193 -8.38 1.66 -17.72
CA HIS A 193 -7.62 0.62 -18.42
C HIS A 193 -6.65 1.16 -19.46
N ASN A 194 -6.73 2.45 -19.77
CA ASN A 194 -5.93 3.11 -20.79
C ASN A 194 -5.86 4.62 -20.54
N LEU A 195 -5.04 5.31 -21.33
CA LEU A 195 -4.86 6.75 -21.23
C LEU A 195 -6.16 7.53 -21.41
N SER A 196 -7.01 7.15 -22.38
CA SER A 196 -8.27 7.85 -22.66
C SER A 196 -9.22 7.85 -21.46
N GLU A 197 -9.36 6.69 -20.81
CA GLU A 197 -10.14 6.54 -19.59
C GLU A 197 -9.57 7.40 -18.45
N ILE A 198 -8.24 7.44 -18.27
CA ILE A 198 -7.63 8.31 -17.25
C ILE A 198 -8.00 9.78 -17.48
N ILE A 199 -7.87 10.27 -18.71
CA ILE A 199 -8.17 11.68 -19.01
C ILE A 199 -9.66 11.97 -18.81
N THR A 200 -10.52 11.07 -19.27
CA THR A 200 -11.98 11.19 -19.12
C THR A 200 -12.40 11.24 -17.65
N GLU A 201 -11.84 10.37 -16.82
CA GLU A 201 -12.16 10.34 -15.39
C GLU A 201 -11.54 11.53 -14.65
N ALA A 202 -10.33 11.97 -15.02
CA ALA A 202 -9.70 13.16 -14.44
C ALA A 202 -10.52 14.43 -14.72
N GLU A 203 -11.12 14.56 -15.89
CA GLU A 203 -11.98 15.70 -16.23
C GLU A 203 -13.19 15.80 -15.31
N LYS A 204 -13.82 14.68 -14.96
CA LYS A 204 -14.97 14.63 -14.04
C LYS A 204 -14.62 15.16 -12.65
N PHE A 205 -13.37 15.01 -12.21
CA PHE A 205 -12.93 15.49 -10.90
C PHE A 205 -12.77 17.02 -10.80
N LYS A 206 -12.91 17.76 -11.91
CA LYS A 206 -13.06 19.22 -11.86
C LYS A 206 -14.39 19.65 -11.24
N ASP A 207 -15.41 18.78 -11.28
CA ASP A 207 -16.66 18.99 -10.58
C ASP A 207 -16.45 18.77 -9.07
N GLU A 208 -16.69 19.82 -8.29
CA GLU A 208 -16.43 19.84 -6.85
C GLU A 208 -17.29 18.81 -6.10
N ASP A 209 -18.55 18.63 -6.49
CA ASP A 209 -19.45 17.66 -5.88
C ASP A 209 -18.99 16.22 -6.14
N TYR A 210 -18.60 15.91 -7.37
CA TYR A 210 -18.02 14.62 -7.72
C TYR A 210 -16.76 14.34 -6.92
N TYR A 211 -15.84 15.31 -6.82
CA TYR A 211 -14.63 15.21 -6.02
C TYR A 211 -14.95 14.95 -4.55
N ASN A 212 -15.81 15.78 -3.94
CA ASN A 212 -16.14 15.71 -2.52
C ASN A 212 -16.83 14.40 -2.13
N ARG A 213 -17.69 13.84 -3.00
CA ARG A 213 -18.27 12.52 -2.80
C ARG A 213 -17.20 11.43 -2.73
N TRP A 214 -16.24 11.45 -3.65
CA TRP A 214 -15.13 10.50 -3.65
C TRP A 214 -14.22 10.69 -2.44
N ALA A 215 -13.76 11.91 -2.17
CA ALA A 215 -12.90 12.24 -1.03
C ALA A 215 -13.51 11.74 0.29
N LYS A 216 -14.81 11.98 0.52
CA LYS A 216 -15.52 11.49 1.71
C LYS A 216 -15.55 9.96 1.77
N LYS A 217 -15.87 9.30 0.65
CA LYS A 217 -15.97 7.83 0.55
C LYS A 217 -14.62 7.17 0.87
N ILE A 218 -13.54 7.62 0.25
CA ILE A 218 -12.22 7.01 0.36
C ILE A 218 -11.58 7.29 1.72
N SER A 219 -11.77 8.48 2.31
CA SER A 219 -11.24 8.77 3.65
C SER A 219 -11.86 7.86 4.71
N LYS A 220 -13.16 7.57 4.61
CA LYS A 220 -13.82 6.60 5.51
C LYS A 220 -13.22 5.19 5.38
N MET A 221 -12.85 4.78 4.16
CA MET A 221 -12.16 3.51 3.93
C MET A 221 -10.74 3.54 4.51
N ALA A 222 -9.96 4.58 4.24
CA ALA A 222 -8.57 4.70 4.68
C ALA A 222 -8.41 4.62 6.20
N GLU A 223 -9.41 5.09 6.97
CA GLU A 223 -9.43 4.97 8.42
C GLU A 223 -9.30 3.52 8.91
N LYS A 224 -9.67 2.49 8.13
CA LYS A 224 -9.45 1.08 8.48
C LYS A 224 -7.96 0.73 8.58
N TYR A 225 -7.13 1.42 7.82
CA TYR A 225 -5.69 1.22 7.69
C TYR A 225 -4.87 2.18 8.56
N HIS A 226 -5.51 2.93 9.45
CA HIS A 226 -4.83 3.82 10.37
C HIS A 226 -3.89 3.03 11.30
N ILE A 227 -2.69 3.57 11.57
CA ILE A 227 -1.66 2.89 12.36
C ILE A 227 -2.18 2.38 13.71
N SER A 228 -3.07 3.12 14.37
CA SER A 228 -3.67 2.72 15.65
C SER A 228 -4.54 1.45 15.56
N LYS A 229 -5.15 1.18 14.40
CA LYS A 229 -5.92 -0.05 14.16
C LYS A 229 -5.01 -1.20 13.78
N ILE A 230 -4.04 -0.95 12.91
CA ILE A 230 -3.07 -1.96 12.48
C ILE A 230 -2.20 -2.43 13.66
N ALA A 231 -1.78 -1.51 14.53
CA ALA A 231 -1.02 -1.84 15.73
C ALA A 231 -1.77 -2.80 16.67
N LYS A 232 -3.11 -2.71 16.76
CA LYS A 232 -3.92 -3.66 17.54
C LYS A 232 -3.86 -5.08 16.98
N LEU A 233 -3.64 -5.25 15.68
CA LEU A 233 -3.48 -6.56 15.06
C LEU A 233 -2.11 -7.16 15.40
N TYR A 234 -1.04 -6.38 15.27
CA TYR A 234 0.31 -6.82 15.66
C TYR A 234 0.39 -7.20 17.15
N LYS A 235 -0.32 -6.49 18.04
CA LYS A 235 -0.38 -6.82 19.48
C LYS A 235 -1.07 -8.16 19.80
N LYS A 236 -1.77 -8.78 18.84
CA LYS A 236 -2.39 -10.11 19.01
C LYS A 236 -1.45 -11.25 18.66
N LEU A 237 -0.29 -10.95 18.06
CA LEU A 237 0.71 -11.96 17.75
C LEU A 237 1.23 -12.58 19.04
N LYS A 238 1.41 -13.90 19.01
CA LYS A 238 1.97 -14.68 20.12
C LYS A 238 3.32 -15.27 19.73
N PRO A 239 4.25 -15.42 20.68
CA PRO A 239 5.47 -16.20 20.45
C PRO A 239 5.09 -17.62 20.03
N GLY A 240 5.82 -18.17 19.06
CA GLY A 240 5.54 -19.48 18.47
C GLY A 240 6.15 -20.66 19.21
N PHE A 241 6.52 -20.52 20.48
CA PHE A 241 7.06 -21.65 21.25
C PHE A 241 5.92 -22.53 21.77
N PRO A 242 5.94 -23.85 21.53
CA PRO A 242 5.17 -24.76 22.37
C PRO A 242 5.69 -24.61 23.81
N ALA A 243 4.76 -24.49 24.76
CA ALA A 243 5.06 -24.76 26.16
C ALA A 243 5.47 -26.24 26.32
#